data_AF-A0A6M3KWJ7-F1
#
_entry.id   AF-A0A6M3KWJ7-F1
#
_cell.length_a   1.000
_cell.length_b   1.000
_cell.length_c   1.000
_cell.angle_alpha   90.00
_cell.angle_beta   90.00
_cell.angle_gamma   90.00
#
_symmetry.space_group_name_H-M   'P 1'
#
loop_
_entity.id
_entity.type
_entity.pdbx_description
1 polymer ?
#
loop_
_entity_poly.entity_id
_entity_poly.type
_entity_poly.pdbx_seq_one_letter_code
_entity_poly.pdbx_strand_id
1 'polypeptide(L)'
;MAFSATVISPMKNAERISRSLGVFAGKVTIASYATTLVKCSDITKYFYPTANATTGGFTHGLCSVQIDGPSSGGFIVQWDYTTGAFKCYTPTTLVYSGSATGGAVTWGSALGRVGMACASTPGTFQAVAGEAVANDAIGTFGFVAVGFIR
;
A
#
# COMPACT_ATOMS: atom_id res chain seq x y z
N MET A 1 1.92 8.13 18.99
CA MET A 1 2.31 6.72 19.20
C MET A 1 1.68 5.90 18.10
N ALA A 2 2.49 5.11 17.38
CA ALA A 2 2.17 4.47 16.10
C ALA A 2 1.15 3.34 16.27
N PHE A 3 0.06 3.34 15.50
CA PHE A 3 -0.79 2.15 15.47
C PHE A 3 -0.13 1.06 14.64
N SER A 4 -0.14 -0.14 15.24
CA SER A 4 0.52 -1.35 14.79
C SER A 4 0.09 -1.74 13.39
N ALA A 5 0.95 -1.50 12.41
CA ALA A 5 0.99 -2.32 11.22
C ALA A 5 1.42 -3.73 11.68
N THR A 6 0.46 -4.62 11.92
CA THR A 6 0.79 -6.01 12.26
C THR A 6 1.19 -6.69 10.97
N VAL A 7 2.49 -6.95 10.82
CA VAL A 7 3.04 -7.68 9.67
C VAL A 7 3.01 -9.16 9.99
N ILE A 8 2.30 -9.93 9.18
CA ILE A 8 2.27 -11.38 9.24
C ILE A 8 2.92 -11.90 7.96
N SER A 9 3.99 -12.67 8.11
CA SER A 9 4.69 -13.28 6.98
C SER A 9 4.88 -14.77 7.23
N PRO A 10 4.71 -15.62 6.20
CA PRO A 10 5.17 -17.01 6.27
C PRO A 10 6.70 -17.11 6.24
N MET A 11 7.40 -16.03 5.90
CA MET A 11 8.85 -15.97 5.80
C MET A 11 9.45 -15.58 7.15
N LYS A 12 10.41 -16.38 7.63
CA LYS A 12 11.13 -16.07 8.88
C LYS A 12 12.01 -14.82 8.75
N ASN A 13 12.58 -14.60 7.57
CA ASN A 13 13.47 -13.50 7.20
C ASN A 13 13.28 -13.15 5.72
N ALA A 14 13.90 -12.07 5.23
CA ALA A 14 14.02 -11.85 3.79
C ALA A 14 14.83 -12.98 3.14
N GLU A 15 14.31 -13.56 2.06
CA GLU A 15 14.92 -14.65 1.32
C GLU A 15 15.83 -14.10 0.22
N ARG A 16 17.03 -14.67 0.10
CA ARG A 16 18.05 -14.22 -0.84
C ARG A 16 17.67 -14.61 -2.27
N ILE A 17 17.57 -13.62 -3.15
CA ILE A 17 17.31 -13.82 -4.59
C ILE A 17 18.54 -13.52 -5.46
N SER A 18 19.56 -12.86 -4.90
CA SER A 18 20.85 -12.60 -5.57
C SER A 18 21.98 -12.41 -4.55
N ARG A 19 23.19 -12.10 -4.99
CA ARG A 19 24.36 -11.87 -4.11
C ARG A 19 24.13 -10.81 -3.05
N SER A 20 23.36 -9.77 -3.36
CA SER A 20 23.10 -8.65 -2.44
C SER A 20 21.62 -8.32 -2.32
N LEU A 21 20.72 -9.05 -2.98
CA LEU A 21 19.29 -8.77 -2.99
C LEU A 21 18.50 -9.87 -2.29
N GLY A 22 17.45 -9.46 -1.58
CA GLY A 22 16.47 -10.33 -0.97
C GLY A 22 15.05 -9.86 -1.20
N VAL A 23 14.11 -10.75 -0.94
CA VAL A 23 12.67 -10.54 -1.02
C VAL A 23 12.02 -10.87 0.32
N PHE A 24 11.02 -10.09 0.73
CA PHE A 24 10.21 -10.36 1.90
C PHE A 24 8.75 -10.08 1.56
N ALA A 25 7.90 -11.07 1.70
CA ALA A 25 6.48 -10.97 1.37
C ALA A 25 5.63 -11.26 2.60
N GLY A 26 4.44 -10.70 2.65
CA GLY A 26 3.52 -10.94 3.75
C GLY A 26 2.22 -10.17 3.60
N LYS A 27 1.48 -10.12 4.70
CA LYS A 27 0.30 -9.29 4.86
C LYS A 27 0.53 -8.29 5.96
N VAL A 28 -0.03 -7.10 5.81
CA VAL A 28 -0.01 -6.05 6.82
C VAL A 28 -1.44 -5.70 7.17
N THR A 29 -1.73 -5.60 8.46
CA THR A 29 -3.00 -5.06 8.96
C THR A 29 -2.75 -3.73 9.64
N ILE A 30 -3.42 -2.68 9.17
CA ILE A 30 -3.39 -1.34 9.76
C ILE A 30 -4.78 -1.09 10.35
N ALA A 31 -4.88 -1.20 11.68
CA ALA A 31 -6.16 -1.08 12.41
C ALA A 31 -6.63 0.38 12.54
N SER A 32 -5.72 1.34 12.48
CA SER A 32 -5.99 2.77 12.57
C SER A 32 -4.86 3.55 11.88
N TYR A 33 -5.21 4.55 11.06
CA TYR A 33 -4.23 5.44 10.44
C TYR A 33 -3.87 6.62 11.34
N ALA A 34 -2.63 7.10 11.23
CA ALA A 34 -2.12 8.27 11.93
C ALA A 34 -1.53 9.26 10.93
N THR A 35 -1.74 10.57 11.14
CA THR A 35 -1.23 11.62 10.24
C THR A 35 0.29 11.74 10.27
N THR A 36 0.94 11.30 11.35
CA THR A 36 2.40 11.14 11.40
C THR A 36 2.77 9.69 11.17
N LEU A 37 3.46 9.43 10.06
CA LEU A 37 3.93 8.10 9.69
C LEU A 37 5.05 7.64 10.59
N VAL A 38 5.01 6.36 10.96
CA VAL A 38 6.05 5.72 11.75
C VAL A 38 6.58 4.51 11.01
N LYS A 39 7.90 4.36 11.03
CA LYS A 39 8.63 3.29 10.35
C LYS A 39 8.06 1.91 10.70
N CYS A 40 7.74 1.12 9.67
CA CYS A 40 7.38 -0.28 9.78
C CYS A 40 8.66 -1.13 9.95
N SER A 41 9.08 -1.31 11.20
CA SER A 41 10.30 -2.03 11.56
C SER A 41 10.29 -3.48 11.11
N ASP A 42 9.13 -4.14 11.10
CA ASP A 42 9.01 -5.55 10.72
C ASP A 42 9.34 -5.85 9.26
N ILE A 43 9.26 -4.85 8.38
CA ILE A 43 9.73 -4.97 6.98
C ILE A 43 11.15 -4.44 6.87
N THR A 44 11.39 -3.23 7.36
CA THR A 44 12.65 -2.51 7.14
C THR A 44 13.86 -3.12 7.86
N LYS A 45 13.68 -3.94 8.90
CA LYS A 45 14.79 -4.56 9.65
C LYS A 45 15.62 -5.56 8.84
N TYR A 46 15.06 -6.11 7.75
CA TYR A 46 15.76 -7.13 6.95
C TYR A 46 16.61 -6.53 5.83
N PHE A 47 16.45 -5.24 5.54
CA PHE A 47 17.09 -4.58 4.43
C PHE A 47 18.09 -3.54 4.91
N TYR A 48 19.21 -3.44 4.20
CA TYR A 48 20.34 -2.60 4.58
C TYR A 48 20.66 -1.61 3.47
N PRO A 49 20.78 -0.32 3.78
CA PRO A 49 21.34 0.63 2.82
C PRO A 49 22.70 0.12 2.35
N THR A 50 23.00 0.24 1.07
CA THR A 50 24.37 0.04 0.58
C THR A 50 25.29 1.09 1.21
N ALA A 51 26.61 0.88 1.17
CA ALA A 51 27.59 1.76 1.82
C ALA A 51 27.46 3.25 1.43
N ASN A 52 26.77 3.55 0.33
CA ASN A 52 26.29 4.88 -0.05
C ASN A 52 24.93 5.19 0.62
N ALA A 53 24.90 5.15 1.95
CA ALA A 53 23.72 5.01 2.82
C ALA A 53 22.55 6.01 2.62
N THR A 54 22.71 7.00 1.74
CA THR A 54 21.74 8.06 1.42
C THR A 54 21.73 8.47 -0.05
N THR A 55 22.62 7.93 -0.90
CA THR A 55 22.86 8.49 -2.23
C THR A 55 22.40 7.50 -3.31
N GLY A 56 21.13 7.58 -3.69
CA GLY A 56 20.57 6.76 -4.78
C GLY A 56 19.06 6.49 -4.73
N GLY A 57 18.30 7.08 -3.79
CA GLY A 57 16.85 6.91 -3.72
C GLY A 57 16.34 5.65 -3.01
N PHE A 58 17.23 4.79 -2.50
CA PHE A 58 16.89 3.55 -1.79
C PHE A 58 17.04 3.68 -0.27
N THR A 59 16.20 4.51 0.34
CA THR A 59 16.15 4.68 1.79
C THR A 59 15.77 3.35 2.47
N HIS A 60 16.43 3.03 3.59
CA HIS A 60 16.32 1.74 4.31
C HIS A 60 16.78 0.50 3.52
N GLY A 61 17.49 0.66 2.39
CA GLY A 61 17.96 -0.47 1.57
C GLY A 61 16.86 -1.16 0.77
N LEU A 62 15.65 -0.60 0.75
CA LEU A 62 14.52 -1.11 -0.01
C LEU A 62 14.58 -0.59 -1.44
N CYS A 63 14.58 -1.51 -2.41
CA CYS A 63 14.51 -1.21 -3.83
C CYS A 63 13.08 -0.98 -4.30
N SER A 64 12.15 -1.80 -3.80
CA SER A 64 10.77 -1.79 -4.24
C SER A 64 9.87 -2.41 -3.17
N VAL A 65 8.70 -1.81 -2.92
CA VAL A 65 7.62 -2.43 -2.16
C VAL A 65 6.38 -2.42 -3.03
N GLN A 66 5.99 -3.60 -3.50
CA GLN A 66 4.81 -3.82 -4.30
C GLN A 66 3.66 -4.23 -3.39
N ILE A 67 2.49 -3.66 -3.63
CA ILE A 67 1.28 -3.89 -2.84
C ILE A 67 0.29 -4.60 -3.76
N ASP A 68 -0.31 -5.68 -3.25
CA ASP A 68 -1.16 -6.61 -4.03
C ASP A 68 -2.53 -6.03 -4.42
N GLY A 69 -2.84 -4.81 -3.98
CA GLY A 69 -4.08 -4.13 -4.31
C GLY A 69 -4.60 -3.25 -3.17
N PRO A 70 -5.87 -2.81 -3.25
CA PRO A 70 -6.50 -2.07 -2.16
C PRO A 70 -6.59 -2.94 -0.90
N SER A 71 -6.60 -2.29 0.26
CA SER A 71 -6.81 -2.98 1.53
C SER A 71 -8.22 -3.55 1.65
N SER A 72 -8.44 -4.44 2.63
CA SER A 72 -9.78 -4.94 2.96
C SER A 72 -10.74 -3.82 3.41
N GLY A 73 -10.21 -2.68 3.87
CA GLY A 73 -10.95 -1.45 4.14
C GLY A 73 -11.24 -0.60 2.88
N GLY A 74 -10.77 -1.02 1.71
CA GLY A 74 -10.94 -0.33 0.42
C GLY A 74 -10.10 0.93 0.26
N PHE A 75 -9.01 1.03 1.02
CA PHE A 75 -8.04 2.12 0.89
C PHE A 75 -6.96 1.75 -0.11
N ILE A 76 -6.45 2.76 -0.80
CA ILE A 76 -5.23 2.62 -1.59
C ILE A 76 -4.05 2.77 -0.65
N VAL A 77 -3.06 1.92 -0.77
CA VAL A 77 -1.87 1.95 0.07
C VAL A 77 -0.64 2.15 -0.81
N GLN A 78 0.28 2.98 -0.34
CA GLN A 78 1.56 3.24 -0.98
C GLN A 78 2.67 3.12 0.05
N TRP A 79 3.81 2.58 -0.36
CA TRP A 79 5.01 2.62 0.48
C TRP A 79 5.71 3.98 0.38
N ASP A 80 5.96 4.60 1.52
CA ASP A 80 6.82 5.77 1.64
C ASP A 80 8.24 5.33 1.97
N TYR A 81 9.13 5.43 0.98
CA TYR A 81 10.54 5.09 1.14
C TYR A 81 11.24 6.00 2.16
N THR A 82 10.82 7.26 2.31
CA THR A 82 11.47 8.21 3.23
C THR A 82 11.26 7.77 4.67
N THR A 83 10.00 7.59 5.06
CA THR A 83 9.62 7.22 6.43
C THR A 83 9.74 5.71 6.68
N GLY A 84 9.80 4.89 5.63
CA GLY A 84 9.81 3.43 5.73
C GLY A 84 8.48 2.89 6.26
N ALA A 85 7.36 3.49 5.82
CA ALA A 85 6.02 3.24 6.32
C ALA A 85 4.99 3.17 5.18
N PHE A 86 3.79 2.71 5.48
CA PHE A 86 2.68 2.75 4.54
C PHE A 86 1.90 4.06 4.67
N LYS A 87 1.78 4.79 3.56
CA LYS A 87 0.80 5.85 3.36
C LYS A 87 -0.50 5.24 2.88
N CYS A 88 -1.60 5.69 3.44
CA CYS A 88 -2.93 5.21 3.07
C CYS A 88 -3.74 6.37 2.51
N TYR A 89 -4.52 6.07 1.48
CA TYR A 89 -5.34 7.04 0.79
C TYR A 89 -6.79 6.54 0.74
N THR A 90 -7.70 7.41 1.15
CA THR A 90 -9.14 7.22 0.97
C THR A 90 -9.49 7.54 -0.48
N PRO A 91 -10.28 6.71 -1.17
CA PRO A 91 -10.85 7.11 -2.44
C PRO A 91 -11.76 8.32 -2.23
N THR A 92 -11.57 9.43 -2.96
CA THR A 92 -12.55 10.54 -2.97
C THR A 92 -13.62 10.31 -4.02
N THR A 93 -14.75 10.99 -3.85
CA THR A 93 -15.95 10.87 -4.69
C THR A 93 -15.62 10.96 -6.18
N LEU A 94 -15.94 9.90 -6.93
CA LEU A 94 -16.10 9.96 -8.38
C LEU A 94 -17.48 10.53 -8.67
N VAL A 95 -17.56 11.77 -9.16
CA VAL A 95 -18.83 12.36 -9.62
C VAL A 95 -18.99 12.03 -11.11
N TYR A 96 -20.08 11.34 -11.46
CA TYR A 96 -20.46 11.02 -12.83
C TYR A 96 -21.70 11.81 -13.24
N SER A 97 -21.67 12.41 -14.43
CA SER A 97 -22.84 13.00 -15.10
C SER A 97 -22.80 12.71 -16.60
N GLY A 98 -23.77 11.95 -17.12
CA GLY A 98 -23.90 11.56 -18.55
C GLY A 98 -24.53 10.17 -18.76
N SER A 99 -24.97 9.80 -19.97
CA SER A 99 -25.70 8.53 -20.26
C SER A 99 -24.80 7.37 -20.74
N ALA A 100 -25.22 6.11 -20.48
CA ALA A 100 -24.45 4.85 -20.51
C ALA A 100 -24.84 3.87 -21.67
N THR A 101 -23.89 3.16 -22.34
CA THR A 101 -24.16 1.99 -23.26
C THR A 101 -22.89 1.19 -23.73
N GLY A 102 -22.49 -0.01 -23.19
CA GLY A 102 -22.18 -1.47 -23.54
C GLY A 102 -21.06 -2.20 -22.61
N GLY A 103 -21.33 -3.00 -21.52
CA GLY A 103 -20.37 -3.68 -20.57
C GLY A 103 -20.12 -3.11 -19.12
N ALA A 104 -20.36 -3.89 -18.04
CA ALA A 104 -20.38 -3.41 -16.63
C ALA A 104 -19.08 -3.55 -15.81
N VAL A 105 -18.55 -2.43 -15.31
CA VAL A 105 -17.40 -2.37 -14.40
C VAL A 105 -17.90 -2.06 -12.99
N THR A 106 -17.51 -2.87 -12.00
CA THR A 106 -17.85 -2.67 -10.59
C THR A 106 -16.65 -2.08 -9.86
N TRP A 107 -16.84 -1.00 -9.12
CA TRP A 107 -15.85 -0.49 -8.16
C TRP A 107 -16.51 -0.23 -6.80
N GLY A 108 -15.80 -0.58 -5.73
CA GLY A 108 -16.27 -0.41 -4.35
C GLY A 108 -15.13 0.06 -3.46
N SER A 109 -15.45 0.87 -2.46
CA SER A 109 -14.56 1.19 -1.33
C SER A 109 -15.23 0.72 -0.04
N ALA A 110 -14.47 0.17 0.92
CA ALA A 110 -15.05 -0.53 2.07
C ALA A 110 -15.49 0.40 3.22
N LEU A 111 -15.37 1.72 3.07
CA LEU A 111 -15.94 2.71 3.98
C LEU A 111 -17.46 2.94 3.78
N GLY A 112 -18.18 1.95 3.25
CA GLY A 112 -19.64 2.00 3.17
C GLY A 112 -20.22 2.93 2.08
N ARG A 113 -19.42 3.38 1.11
CA ARG A 113 -19.95 4.02 -0.10
C ARG A 113 -20.19 2.96 -1.17
N VAL A 114 -21.35 2.30 -1.04
CA VAL A 114 -21.87 1.37 -2.05
C VAL A 114 -22.76 2.14 -3.01
N GLY A 115 -22.57 1.89 -4.30
CA GLY A 115 -23.58 2.17 -5.31
C GLY A 115 -22.97 2.66 -6.60
N MET A 116 -22.79 1.75 -7.56
CA MET A 116 -23.64 1.69 -8.76
C MET A 116 -23.01 0.71 -9.76
N ALA A 117 -23.81 -0.25 -10.24
CA ALA A 117 -23.49 -1.00 -11.44
C ALA A 117 -23.71 -0.08 -12.63
N CYS A 118 -22.69 0.16 -13.46
CA CYS A 118 -22.95 0.71 -14.78
C CYS A 118 -23.13 -0.45 -15.74
N ALA A 119 -24.33 -0.65 -16.26
CA ALA A 119 -24.40 -1.13 -17.62
C ALA A 119 -23.82 0.00 -18.48
N SER A 120 -22.53 -0.12 -18.85
CA SER A 120 -22.17 -0.32 -20.25
C SER A 120 -21.23 0.78 -20.97
N THR A 121 -20.07 0.37 -21.58
CA THR A 121 -18.96 0.87 -22.55
C THR A 121 -18.08 2.13 -22.25
N PRO A 122 -16.92 2.35 -22.96
CA PRO A 122 -15.58 2.50 -22.38
C PRO A 122 -15.17 3.98 -22.24
N GLY A 123 -14.73 4.38 -21.05
CA GLY A 123 -14.17 5.70 -20.82
C GLY A 123 -13.06 5.66 -19.78
N THR A 124 -12.14 6.63 -19.87
CA THR A 124 -11.08 6.82 -18.88
C THR A 124 -11.68 7.48 -17.64
N PHE A 125 -11.69 6.78 -16.51
CA PHE A 125 -12.17 7.29 -15.23
C PHE A 125 -10.97 7.80 -14.41
N GLN A 126 -11.06 9.01 -13.86
CA GLN A 126 -10.05 9.56 -12.95
C GLN A 126 -10.66 9.73 -11.56
N ALA A 127 -10.16 8.97 -10.59
CA ALA A 127 -10.46 9.17 -9.18
C ALA A 127 -9.27 9.89 -8.53
N VAL A 128 -9.55 10.84 -7.64
CA VAL A 128 -8.52 11.40 -6.74
C VAL A 128 -8.62 10.65 -5.42
N ALA A 129 -7.49 10.33 -4.80
CA ALA A 129 -7.46 9.76 -3.47
C ALA A 129 -6.99 10.84 -2.48
N GLY A 130 -7.71 11.04 -1.38
CA GLY A 130 -7.31 11.90 -0.28
C GLY A 130 -6.44 11.10 0.67
N GLU A 131 -5.59 11.75 1.46
CA GLU A 131 -4.89 11.02 2.54
C GLU A 131 -5.92 10.48 3.54
N ALA A 132 -5.69 9.25 4.01
CA ALA A 132 -6.44 8.74 5.15
C ALA A 132 -6.19 9.64 6.37
N VAL A 133 -7.18 9.75 7.24
CA VAL A 133 -7.12 10.61 8.43
C VAL A 133 -6.99 9.78 9.69
N ALA A 134 -6.73 10.47 10.80
CA ALA A 134 -6.59 9.81 12.09
C ALA A 134 -7.84 8.97 12.41
N ASN A 135 -7.61 7.72 12.83
CA ASN A 135 -8.63 6.72 13.22
C ASN A 135 -9.28 5.90 12.09
N ASP A 136 -8.84 6.05 10.84
CA ASP A 136 -9.34 5.22 9.73
C ASP A 136 -8.85 3.77 9.85
N ALA A 137 -9.81 2.82 9.86
CA ALA A 137 -9.52 1.40 9.86
C ALA A 137 -9.19 0.91 8.44
N ILE A 138 -7.92 1.05 8.06
CA ILE A 138 -7.41 0.70 6.73
C ILE A 138 -7.62 -0.78 6.41
N GLY A 139 -7.45 -1.67 7.39
CA GLY A 139 -7.61 -3.11 7.23
C GLY A 139 -6.34 -3.80 6.72
N THR A 140 -6.52 -4.93 6.03
CA THR A 140 -5.43 -5.85 5.67
C THR A 140 -5.12 -5.83 4.18
N PHE A 141 -3.85 -5.90 3.79
CA PHE A 141 -3.41 -6.02 2.40
C PHE A 141 -2.12 -6.86 2.29
N GLY A 142 -1.88 -7.43 1.11
CA GLY A 142 -0.65 -8.14 0.78
C GLY A 142 0.44 -7.21 0.28
N PHE A 143 1.70 -7.58 0.50
CA PHE A 143 2.85 -6.87 -0.05
C PHE A 143 4.01 -7.81 -0.38
N VAL A 144 4.89 -7.34 -1.26
CA VAL A 144 6.21 -7.91 -1.55
C VAL A 144 7.23 -6.78 -1.52
N ALA A 145 8.19 -6.87 -0.61
CA ALA A 145 9.33 -5.97 -0.50
C ALA A 145 10.57 -6.63 -1.10
N VAL A 146 11.32 -5.88 -1.91
CA VAL A 146 12.61 -6.27 -2.46
C VAL A 146 13.63 -5.23 -2.06
N GLY A 147 14.80 -5.67 -1.61
CA GLY A 147 15.85 -4.77 -1.17
C GLY A 147 17.18 -5.46 -0.98
N PHE A 148 18.16 -4.66 -0.57
CA PHE A 148 19.50 -5.14 -0.30
C PHE A 148 19.56 -5.86 1.05
N ILE A 149 20.17 -7.04 1.08
CA ILE A 149 20.37 -7.84 2.30
C ILE A 149 21.87 -8.06 2.54
N ARG A 150 22.23 -8.41 3.77
CA ARG A 150 23.59 -8.86 4.14
C ARG A 150 23.69 -10.37 4.03
#